data_AF-A0A2P8E1M7-F1
#
_entry.id   AF-A0A2P8E1M7-F1
#
_cell.length_a   1.000
_cell.length_b   1.000
_cell.length_c   1.000
_cell.angle_alpha   90.00
_cell.angle_beta   90.00
_cell.angle_gamma   90.00
#
_symmetry.space_group_name_H-M   'P 1'
#
loop_
_entity.id
_entity.type
_entity.pdbx_description
1 polymer ?
#
loop_
_entity_poly.entity_id
_entity_poly.type
_entity_poly.pdbx_seq_one_letter_code
_entity_poly.pdbx_strand_id
1 'polypeptide(L)' 'MTLLPHRFRPPKKTEDKKWETVKFLIENGFYYQHIYEIVEAKNGVTNYQNYAKYPDNLRDAKEFVEQYKDQARK' A
#
# COMPACT_ATOMS: atom_id res chain seq x y z
N MET A 1 14.03 -10.48 8.87
CA MET A 1 14.46 -9.10 8.58
C MET A 1 13.62 -8.61 7.42
N THR A 2 12.80 -7.58 7.60
CA THR A 2 11.93 -7.06 6.54
C THR A 2 12.69 -6.03 5.72
N LEU A 3 12.94 -6.33 4.44
CA LEU A 3 13.60 -5.40 3.52
C LEU A 3 12.54 -4.51 2.87
N LEU A 4 12.65 -3.21 3.10
CA LEU A 4 11.77 -2.20 2.52
C LEU A 4 12.52 -1.40 1.45
N PRO A 5 11.86 -1.00 0.35
CA PRO A 5 12.48 -0.24 -0.73
C PRO A 5 12.80 1.20 -0.31
N HIS A 6 13.64 1.89 -1.09
CA HIS A 6 14.04 3.27 -0.84
C HIS A 6 12.88 4.29 -0.73
N ARG A 7 11.70 3.95 -1.25
CA ARG A 7 10.49 4.78 -1.15
C ARG A 7 9.80 4.69 0.20
N PHE A 8 10.10 3.66 0.98
CA PHE A 8 9.62 3.58 2.35
C PHE A 8 10.20 4.74 3.15
N ARG A 9 9.30 5.57 3.68
CA ARG A 9 9.63 6.65 4.60
C ARG A 9 9.17 6.23 5.98
N PRO A 10 10.09 5.78 6.86
CA PRO A 10 9.71 5.31 8.19
C PRO A 10 9.05 6.45 8.98
N PRO A 11 7.92 6.20 9.67
CA PRO A 11 7.37 7.13 10.63
C PRO A 11 8.36 7.44 11.76
N LYS A 12 8.12 8.53 12.49
CA LYS A 12 8.89 8.79 13.72
C LYS A 12 8.63 7.67 14.73
N LYS A 13 9.61 7.39 15.58
CA LYS A 13 9.49 6.35 16.63
C LYS A 13 8.28 6.56 17.56
N THR A 14 7.85 7.81 17.75
CA THR A 14 6.73 8.18 18.63
C THR A 14 5.35 8.09 17.95
N GLU A 15 5.29 7.76 16.66
CA GLU A 15 4.03 7.70 15.90
C GLU A 15 3.48 6.27 15.85
N ASP A 16 3.10 5.73 17.02
CA ASP A 16 2.68 4.32 17.16
C ASP A 16 1.56 3.92 16.19
N LYS A 17 0.55 4.77 16.03
CA LYS A 17 -0.57 4.52 15.08
C LYS A 17 -0.12 4.42 13.61
N LYS A 18 0.92 5.15 13.23
CA LYS A 18 1.50 5.03 11.88
C LYS A 18 2.30 3.75 11.75
N TRP A 19 3.03 3.35 12.79
CA TRP A 19 3.72 2.06 12.82
C TRP A 19 2.74 0.87 12.75
N GLU A 20 1.60 0.96 13.42
CA GLU A 20 0.51 -0.03 13.28
C GLU A 20 0.02 -0.11 11.83
N THR A 21 -0.12 1.04 11.16
CA THR A 21 -0.51 1.12 9.75
C THR A 21 0.53 0.48 8.84
N VAL A 22 1.82 0.82 9.02
CA VAL A 22 2.95 0.21 8.30
C VAL A 22 2.94 -1.31 8.48
N LYS A 23 2.77 -1.78 9.72
CA LYS A 23 2.74 -3.20 10.05
C LYS A 23 1.58 -3.90 9.33
N PHE A 24 0.38 -3.34 9.40
CA PHE A 24 -0.79 -3.87 8.74
C PHE A 24 -0.60 -3.99 7.21
N LEU A 25 -0.03 -2.96 6.57
CA LEU A 25 0.24 -2.98 5.13
C LEU A 25 1.24 -4.09 4.75
N ILE A 26 2.33 -4.21 5.51
CA ILE A 26 3.35 -5.24 5.28
C ILE A 26 2.77 -6.65 5.45
N GLU A 27 1.98 -6.88 6.49
CA GLU A 27 1.30 -8.16 6.75
C GLU A 27 0.34 -8.55 5.63
N ASN A 28 -0.21 -7.56 4.90
CA ASN A 28 -1.08 -7.77 3.74
C ASN A 28 -0.33 -7.72 2.39
N GLY A 29 1.01 -7.80 2.39
CA GLY A 29 1.81 -7.89 1.16
C GLY A 29 2.20 -6.55 0.51
N PHE A 30 1.97 -5.44 1.19
CA PHE A 30 2.30 -4.09 0.71
C PHE A 30 3.56 -3.56 1.41
N TYR A 31 4.70 -3.75 0.76
CA TYR A 31 6.03 -3.37 1.24
C TYR A 31 6.48 -2.00 0.70
N TYR A 32 5.56 -1.07 0.43
CA TYR A 32 5.87 0.23 -0.16
C TYR A 32 6.48 0.15 -1.57
N GLN A 33 6.18 -0.92 -2.33
CA GLN A 33 6.47 -1.01 -3.76
C GLN A 33 5.62 -0.04 -4.60
N HIS A 34 5.84 0.01 -5.92
CA HIS A 34 4.96 0.78 -6.81
C HIS A 34 3.63 0.03 -6.87
N ILE A 35 2.54 0.75 -6.58
CA ILE A 35 1.18 0.30 -6.76
C ILE A 35 0.58 1.26 -7.77
N TYR A 36 -0.01 0.75 -8.83
CA TYR A 36 -0.61 1.57 -9.89
C TYR A 36 -2.07 1.85 -9.57
N GLU A 37 -2.53 3.09 -9.77
CA GLU A 37 -3.95 3.41 -9.59
C GLU A 37 -4.77 2.75 -10.69
N ILE A 38 -5.91 2.16 -10.30
CA ILE A 38 -6.83 1.52 -11.23
C ILE A 38 -7.84 2.58 -11.68
N VAL A 39 -7.77 3.01 -12.94
CA VAL A 39 -8.58 4.13 -13.46
C VAL A 39 -9.87 3.65 -14.13
N GLU A 40 -9.78 2.60 -14.95
CA GLU A 40 -10.95 1.97 -15.56
C GLU A 40 -10.69 0.46 -15.69
N ALA A 41 -11.66 -0.34 -15.28
CA ALA A 41 -11.77 -1.75 -15.65
C ALA A 41 -12.92 -1.86 -16.65
N LYS A 42 -12.63 -1.63 -17.94
CA LYS A 42 -13.64 -1.73 -19.01
C LYS A 42 -13.29 -2.91 -19.90
N ASN A 43 -14.28 -3.78 -20.16
CA ASN A 43 -14.14 -4.94 -21.04
C ASN A 43 -12.95 -5.86 -20.72
N GLY A 44 -12.64 -6.05 -19.43
CA GLY A 44 -11.53 -6.92 -18.98
C GLY A 44 -10.13 -6.32 -19.15
N VAL A 45 -10.01 -5.07 -19.60
CA VAL A 45 -8.74 -4.34 -19.64
C VAL A 45 -8.67 -3.39 -18.45
N THR A 46 -7.72 -3.64 -17.55
CA THR A 46 -7.44 -2.77 -16.42
C THR A 46 -6.43 -1.71 -16.87
N ASN A 47 -6.88 -0.45 -16.94
CA ASN A 47 -6.00 0.67 -17.23
C ASN A 47 -5.39 1.20 -15.93
N TYR A 48 -4.06 1.32 -15.96
CA TYR A 48 -3.26 1.80 -14.86
C TYR A 48 -2.74 3.20 -15.16
N GLN A 49 -2.94 4.13 -14.23
CA GLN A 49 -2.36 5.47 -14.31
C GLN A 49 -1.73 5.84 -12.97
N ASN A 50 -0.64 6.61 -13.01
CA ASN A 50 0.05 7.13 -11.81
C ASN A 50 0.43 6.03 -10.78
N TYR A 51 0.92 6.46 -9.63
CA TYR A 51 1.22 5.59 -8.50
C TYR A 51 0.31 5.94 -7.34
N ALA A 52 -0.34 4.91 -6.78
CA ALA A 52 -1.18 5.05 -5.61
C ALA A 52 -0.35 5.49 -4.41
N LYS A 53 -0.89 6.45 -3.66
CA LYS A 53 -0.27 6.91 -2.42
C LYS A 53 -0.58 5.91 -1.30
N TYR A 54 0.45 5.54 -0.54
CA TYR A 54 0.27 4.71 0.64
C TYR A 54 -0.46 5.49 1.76
N PRO A 55 -1.38 4.83 2.47
CA PRO A 55 -2.15 5.46 3.53
C PRO A 55 -1.33 5.65 4.81
N ASP A 56 -1.62 6.72 5.54
CA ASP A 56 -0.97 7.08 6.80
C ASP A 56 -1.76 6.63 8.05
N ASN A 57 -2.94 6.06 7.87
CA ASN A 57 -3.80 5.58 8.96
C ASN A 57 -4.43 4.21 8.64
N LEU A 58 -4.84 3.51 9.71
CA LEU A 58 -5.31 2.13 9.62
C LEU A 58 -6.65 1.98 8.87
N ARG A 59 -7.52 3.00 8.91
CA ARG A 59 -8.82 2.94 8.20
C ARG A 59 -8.58 2.91 6.69
N ASP A 60 -7.84 3.88 6.21
CA ASP A 60 -7.53 4.02 4.78
C ASP A 60 -6.61 2.87 4.32
N ALA A 61 -5.80 2.29 5.22
CA ALA A 61 -5.02 1.09 4.94
C ALA A 61 -5.88 -0.15 4.64
N LYS A 62 -6.99 -0.33 5.36
CA LYS A 62 -7.93 -1.43 5.07
C LYS A 62 -8.56 -1.27 3.69
N GLU A 63 -8.98 -0.06 3.35
CA GLU A 63 -9.54 0.25 2.03
C GLU A 63 -8.49 0.03 0.91
N PHE A 64 -7.26 0.48 1.14
CA PHE A 64 -6.15 0.31 0.22
C PHE A 64 -5.83 -1.17 -0.04
N VAL A 65 -5.80 -2.00 1.01
CA VAL A 65 -5.54 -3.44 0.88
C VAL A 65 -6.61 -4.10 0.02
N GLU A 66 -7.89 -3.80 0.25
CA GLU A 66 -8.97 -4.40 -0.54
C GLU A 66 -8.92 -3.93 -2.00
N GLN A 67 -8.69 -2.62 -2.21
CA GLN A 67 -8.63 -2.03 -3.54
C GLN A 67 -7.47 -2.56 -4.40
N TYR A 68 -6.31 -2.81 -3.78
CA TYR A 68 -5.08 -3.15 -4.51
C TYR A 68 -4.59 -4.58 -4.24
N LYS A 69 -5.44 -5.48 -3.70
CA LYS A 69 -5.08 -6.85 -3.34
C LYS A 69 -4.39 -7.64 -4.45
N ASP A 70 -4.75 -7.39 -5.70
CA ASP A 70 -4.15 -8.05 -6.87
C ASP A 70 -2.69 -7.63 -7.14
N GLN A 71 -2.26 -6.50 -6.56
CA GLN A 71 -0.89 -5.98 -6.62
C GLN A 71 -0.08 -6.26 -5.34
N ALA A 72 -0.65 -6.98 -4.38
CA ALA A 72 0.05 -7.40 -3.16
C ALA A 72 1.15 -8.42 -3.48
N ARG A 73 2.28 -8.33 -2.77
CA ARG A 73 3.36 -9.32 -2.85
C ARG A 73 3.03 -10.49 -1.92
N LYS A 74 3.08 -11.70 -2.46
CA LYS A 74 2.98 -12.96 -1.71
C LYS A 74 4.31 -13.32 -1.06
#